data_AF-K0RVQ8-F1
#
_entry.id   AF-K0RVQ8-F1
#
_cell.length_a   1.000
_cell.length_b   1.000
_cell.length_c   1.000
_cell.angle_alpha   90.00
_cell.angle_beta   90.00
_cell.angle_gamma   90.00
#
_symmetry.space_group_name_H-M   'P 1'
#
loop_
_entity.id
_entity.type
_entity.pdbx_description
1 polymer ?
#
loop_
_entity_poly.entity_id
_entity_poly.type
_entity_poly.pdbx_seq_one_letter_code
_entity_poly.pdbx_strand_id
1 'polypeptide(L)'
;MTRLRFVMPGYLHEATFKGDIKSVLRWINLDRTEDRVNAIPETSEKMDTSLIQVAAIGCQAALVTLLLQLGADIDYRNNAGQTAISLVIIRSPFASAEDRNEVVRLLLIWGASFFSNSDSSRESFVCRARNDCQHELADLLESELGGRRCEIVNLSPRPELNGKTCVADEYLPGSNQYRVTLETKSKEALILDPENMRRRDRTPQDCGCYIEFRNGRTIRHNFDSSEDCQAFVSALNRGEARPAVTEEAEARAEQAAAELLAELGLDGPPSGVRTGDEQAGKPKKKKGGKKKKKKK
;
A
#
# COMPACT_ATOMS: atom_id res chain seq x y z
N MET A 1 -23.48 -19.24 -7.67
CA MET A 1 -23.93 -18.64 -6.40
C MET A 1 -23.53 -17.19 -6.41
N THR A 2 -24.50 -16.27 -6.53
CA THR A 2 -24.24 -14.84 -6.45
C THR A 2 -23.95 -14.51 -4.99
N ARG A 3 -22.70 -14.14 -4.65
CA ARG A 3 -22.34 -13.70 -3.29
C ARG A 3 -23.25 -12.52 -2.93
N LEU A 4 -23.81 -12.52 -1.72
CA LEU A 4 -24.60 -11.41 -1.19
C LEU A 4 -23.75 -10.14 -1.27
N ARG A 5 -24.28 -9.09 -1.90
CA ARG A 5 -23.61 -7.79 -2.01
C ARG A 5 -23.62 -7.13 -0.63
N PHE A 6 -22.45 -7.04 0.00
CA PHE A 6 -22.30 -6.33 1.26
C PHE A 6 -22.03 -4.85 1.01
N VAL A 7 -22.59 -4.01 1.87
CA VAL A 7 -22.49 -2.56 1.78
C VAL A 7 -21.42 -2.04 2.73
N MET A 8 -20.42 -1.33 2.19
CA MET A 8 -19.36 -0.71 2.99
C MET A 8 -19.92 0.48 3.79
N PRO A 9 -19.82 0.50 5.13
CA PRO A 9 -20.22 1.64 5.94
C PRO A 9 -19.41 2.90 5.63
N GLY A 10 -20.05 4.08 5.70
CA GLY A 10 -19.39 5.35 5.37
C GLY A 10 -18.14 5.68 6.19
N TYR A 11 -18.06 5.25 7.47
CA TYR A 11 -16.87 5.48 8.29
C TYR A 11 -15.62 4.73 7.77
N LEU A 12 -15.82 3.60 7.07
CA LEU A 12 -14.71 2.85 6.50
C LEU A 12 -14.05 3.57 5.34
N HIS A 13 -14.77 4.44 4.63
CA HIS A 13 -14.15 5.23 3.57
C HIS A 13 -13.01 6.10 4.13
N GLU A 14 -13.27 6.83 5.21
CA GLU A 14 -12.27 7.69 5.85
C GLU A 14 -11.14 6.87 6.49
N ALA A 15 -11.50 5.78 7.18
CA ALA A 15 -10.52 4.89 7.80
C ALA A 15 -9.57 4.27 6.76
N THR A 16 -10.12 3.81 5.63
CA THR A 16 -9.36 3.20 4.54
C THR A 16 -8.46 4.22 3.85
N PHE A 17 -8.97 5.43 3.58
CA PHE A 17 -8.19 6.50 2.96
C PHE A 17 -6.99 6.92 3.82
N LYS A 18 -7.17 6.95 5.15
CA LYS A 18 -6.12 7.27 6.13
C LYS A 18 -5.19 6.11 6.49
N GLY A 19 -5.45 4.90 5.98
CA GLY A 19 -4.64 3.73 6.29
C GLY A 19 -4.87 3.14 7.70
N ASP A 20 -6.06 3.33 8.29
CA ASP A 20 -6.45 2.68 9.55
C ASP A 20 -6.73 1.19 9.33
N ILE A 21 -5.64 0.43 9.22
CA ILE A 21 -5.65 -1.02 9.01
C ILE A 21 -6.45 -1.73 10.11
N LYS A 22 -6.38 -1.26 11.36
CA LYS A 22 -7.07 -1.89 12.49
C LYS A 22 -8.58 -1.86 12.30
N SER A 23 -9.14 -0.70 11.97
CA SER A 23 -10.57 -0.54 11.77
C SER A 23 -11.06 -1.32 10.54
N VAL A 24 -10.29 -1.29 9.44
CA VAL A 24 -10.63 -2.01 8.21
C VAL A 24 -10.61 -3.53 8.44
N LEU A 25 -9.52 -4.08 8.98
CA LEU A 25 -9.41 -5.52 9.24
C LEU A 25 -10.41 -5.99 10.29
N ARG A 26 -10.70 -5.19 11.32
CA ARG A 26 -11.74 -5.53 12.29
C ARG A 26 -13.07 -5.74 11.59
N TRP A 27 -13.45 -4.86 10.67
CA TRP A 27 -14.72 -4.96 9.98
C TRP A 27 -14.76 -6.11 8.95
N ILE A 28 -13.67 -6.33 8.19
CA ILE A 28 -13.57 -7.46 7.26
C ILE A 28 -13.71 -8.79 8.02
N ASN A 29 -13.10 -8.91 9.20
CA ASN A 29 -13.09 -10.15 9.97
C ASN A 29 -14.31 -10.37 10.88
N LEU A 30 -15.30 -9.46 10.88
CA LEU A 30 -16.52 -9.62 11.70
C LEU A 30 -17.31 -10.88 11.31
N ASP A 31 -17.33 -11.24 10.02
CA ASP A 31 -17.89 -12.48 9.53
C ASP A 31 -17.07 -12.98 8.34
N ARG A 32 -16.41 -14.14 8.51
CA ARG A 32 -15.54 -14.74 7.50
C ARG A 32 -16.31 -15.43 6.36
N THR A 33 -17.63 -15.55 6.48
CA THR A 33 -18.49 -16.09 5.41
C THR A 33 -18.89 -15.01 4.40
N GLU A 34 -18.75 -13.75 4.76
CA GLU A 34 -19.09 -12.60 3.92
C GLU A 34 -17.87 -12.09 3.15
N ASP A 35 -18.07 -11.74 1.87
CA ASP A 35 -17.03 -11.19 1.00
C ASP A 35 -16.85 -9.68 1.22
N ARG A 36 -16.57 -9.29 2.46
CA ARG A 36 -16.47 -7.89 2.88
C ARG A 36 -15.31 -7.15 2.24
N VAL A 37 -14.23 -7.85 1.89
CA VAL A 37 -13.08 -7.25 1.20
C VAL A 37 -13.47 -6.67 -0.18
N ASN A 38 -14.48 -7.28 -0.83
CA ASN A 38 -15.05 -6.84 -2.09
C ASN A 38 -16.41 -6.14 -1.93
N ALA A 39 -16.72 -5.64 -0.73
CA ALA A 39 -17.94 -4.89 -0.50
C ALA A 39 -17.99 -3.62 -1.36
N ILE A 40 -19.20 -3.27 -1.77
CA ILE A 40 -19.50 -2.07 -2.55
C ILE A 40 -20.07 -0.98 -1.63
N PRO A 41 -19.86 0.31 -1.91
CA PRO A 41 -20.45 1.38 -1.10
C PRO A 41 -21.97 1.42 -1.23
N GLU A 42 -22.64 1.97 -0.21
CA GLU A 42 -24.08 2.27 -0.28
C GLU A 42 -24.26 3.42 -1.26
N THR A 43 -24.88 3.16 -2.42
CA THR A 43 -25.03 4.16 -3.47
C THR A 43 -25.97 5.27 -3.04
N SER A 44 -25.41 6.43 -2.72
CA SER A 44 -25.98 7.77 -2.89
C SER A 44 -24.86 8.80 -2.70
N GLU A 45 -24.46 9.48 -3.77
CA GLU A 45 -23.66 10.72 -3.79
C GLU A 45 -22.12 10.67 -3.66
N LYS A 46 -21.49 9.59 -3.18
CA LYS A 46 -20.01 9.45 -3.21
C LYS A 46 -19.55 8.47 -4.29
N MET A 47 -18.40 8.77 -4.90
CA MET A 47 -17.74 7.96 -5.93
C MET A 47 -17.81 6.49 -5.50
N ASP A 48 -18.39 5.64 -6.35
CA ASP A 48 -18.64 4.22 -6.08
C ASP A 48 -17.31 3.44 -5.96
N THR A 49 -16.60 3.63 -4.86
CA THR A 49 -15.24 3.13 -4.66
C THR A 49 -15.20 1.95 -3.70
N SER A 50 -14.58 0.86 -4.13
CA SER A 50 -14.28 -0.29 -3.28
C SER A 50 -13.15 0.01 -2.29
N LEU A 51 -12.96 -0.86 -1.29
CA LEU A 51 -11.87 -0.71 -0.31
C LEU A 51 -10.49 -0.57 -0.96
N ILE A 52 -10.18 -1.40 -1.96
CA ILE A 52 -8.88 -1.34 -2.64
C ILE A 52 -8.70 -0.02 -3.40
N GLN A 53 -9.76 0.51 -4.01
CA GLN A 53 -9.70 1.80 -4.69
C GLN A 53 -9.49 2.95 -3.70
N VAL A 54 -10.20 2.96 -2.57
CA VAL A 54 -10.03 4.00 -1.54
C VAL A 54 -8.62 3.95 -0.93
N ALA A 55 -8.12 2.75 -0.62
CA ALA A 55 -6.76 2.57 -0.08
C ALA A 55 -5.69 3.01 -1.09
N ALA A 56 -5.90 2.71 -2.38
CA ALA A 56 -5.00 3.11 -3.45
C ALA A 56 -4.96 4.64 -3.63
N ILE A 57 -6.12 5.32 -3.64
CA ILE A 57 -6.19 6.79 -3.73
C ILE A 57 -5.45 7.45 -2.56
N GLY A 58 -5.62 6.92 -1.34
CA GLY A 58 -4.91 7.38 -0.15
C GLY A 58 -3.43 6.95 -0.10
N CYS A 59 -2.94 6.29 -1.13
CA CYS A 59 -1.60 5.72 -1.27
C CYS A 59 -1.14 4.84 -0.09
N GLN A 60 -2.07 4.06 0.48
CA GLN A 60 -1.83 3.22 1.65
C GLN A 60 -1.25 1.85 1.25
N ALA A 61 0.01 1.80 0.83
CA ALA A 61 0.63 0.59 0.24
C ALA A 61 0.48 -0.67 1.12
N ALA A 62 0.66 -0.56 2.44
CA ALA A 62 0.48 -1.68 3.37
C ALA A 62 -0.97 -2.18 3.42
N LEU A 63 -1.95 -1.26 3.42
CA LEU A 63 -3.36 -1.62 3.39
C LEU A 63 -3.78 -2.21 2.04
N VAL A 64 -3.29 -1.66 0.92
CA VAL A 64 -3.51 -2.24 -0.42
C VAL A 64 -2.97 -3.68 -0.48
N THR A 65 -1.77 -3.92 0.04
CA THR A 65 -1.16 -5.25 0.09
C THR A 65 -2.00 -6.22 0.92
N LEU A 66 -2.48 -5.80 2.09
CA LEU A 66 -3.35 -6.61 2.94
C LEU A 66 -4.68 -6.94 2.25
N LEU A 67 -5.32 -5.96 1.60
CA LEU A 67 -6.56 -6.18 0.86
C LEU A 67 -6.36 -7.18 -0.29
N LEU A 68 -5.26 -7.07 -1.03
CA LEU A 68 -4.89 -8.00 -2.10
C LEU A 68 -4.62 -9.42 -1.57
N GLN A 69 -3.91 -9.56 -0.44
CA GLN A 69 -3.71 -10.84 0.25
C GLN A 69 -5.03 -11.47 0.70
N LEU A 70 -6.03 -10.66 1.02
CA LEU A 70 -7.38 -11.10 1.38
C LEU A 70 -8.28 -11.39 0.17
N GLY A 71 -7.79 -11.20 -1.06
CA GLY A 71 -8.53 -11.48 -2.28
C GLY A 71 -9.41 -10.33 -2.76
N ALA A 72 -9.02 -9.07 -2.49
CA ALA A 72 -9.61 -7.91 -3.14
C ALA A 72 -9.52 -8.01 -4.67
N ASP A 73 -10.62 -7.69 -5.36
CA ASP A 73 -10.69 -7.60 -6.80
C ASP A 73 -9.91 -6.38 -7.29
N ILE A 74 -8.72 -6.65 -7.82
CA ILE A 74 -7.80 -5.62 -8.31
C ILE A 74 -8.36 -4.82 -9.49
N ASP A 75 -9.27 -5.42 -10.26
CA ASP A 75 -9.87 -4.83 -11.44
C ASP A 75 -11.33 -4.43 -11.23
N TYR A 76 -11.77 -4.29 -9.96
CA TYR A 76 -13.06 -3.70 -9.63
C TYR A 76 -13.21 -2.35 -10.34
N ARG A 77 -14.35 -2.18 -11.02
CA ARG A 77 -14.69 -0.97 -11.76
C ARG A 77 -15.83 -0.25 -11.06
N ASN A 78 -15.60 1.02 -10.75
CA ASN A 78 -16.65 1.90 -10.27
C ASN A 78 -17.66 2.23 -11.38
N ASN A 79 -18.73 2.94 -11.04
CA ASN A 79 -19.70 3.47 -12.01
C ASN A 79 -19.11 4.32 -13.16
N ALA A 80 -17.89 4.86 -13.02
CA ALA A 80 -17.17 5.56 -14.09
C ALA A 80 -16.23 4.65 -14.91
N GLY A 81 -16.27 3.34 -14.67
CA GLY A 81 -15.41 2.34 -15.32
C GLY A 81 -13.95 2.37 -14.86
N GLN A 82 -13.63 3.10 -13.78
CA GLN A 82 -12.27 3.31 -13.29
C GLN A 82 -11.87 2.17 -12.34
N THR A 83 -10.65 1.66 -12.50
CA THR A 83 -9.97 0.69 -11.62
C THR A 83 -9.10 1.38 -10.58
N ALA A 84 -8.58 0.64 -9.60
CA ALA A 84 -7.68 1.20 -8.58
C ALA A 84 -6.47 1.91 -9.21
N ILE A 85 -5.79 1.28 -10.18
CA ILE A 85 -4.62 1.87 -10.85
C ILE A 85 -4.97 3.18 -11.57
N SER A 86 -6.12 3.23 -12.27
CA SER A 86 -6.55 4.46 -12.95
C SER A 86 -6.82 5.62 -11.99
N LEU A 87 -7.36 5.32 -10.80
CA LEU A 87 -7.68 6.32 -9.79
C LEU A 87 -6.42 6.88 -9.15
N VAL A 88 -5.38 6.07 -8.91
CA VAL A 88 -4.09 6.55 -8.39
C VAL A 88 -3.44 7.53 -9.37
N ILE A 89 -3.46 7.20 -10.67
CA ILE A 89 -2.87 8.05 -11.71
C ILE A 89 -3.64 9.38 -11.88
N ILE A 90 -4.98 9.36 -11.75
CA ILE A 90 -5.81 10.55 -12.01
C ILE A 90 -6.04 11.40 -10.75
N ARG A 91 -6.15 10.80 -9.56
CA ARG A 91 -6.83 11.38 -8.39
C ARG A 91 -6.02 11.42 -7.09
N SER A 92 -4.71 11.21 -7.12
CA SER A 92 -3.86 11.31 -5.92
C SER A 92 -3.00 12.59 -5.88
N PRO A 93 -3.59 13.80 -5.82
CA PRO A 93 -2.83 15.06 -5.84
C PRO A 93 -2.09 15.33 -4.52
N PHE A 94 -2.49 14.68 -3.42
CA PHE A 94 -1.95 14.93 -2.08
C PHE A 94 -0.83 13.96 -1.67
N ALA A 95 -0.61 12.89 -2.44
CA ALA A 95 0.45 11.92 -2.18
C ALA A 95 1.76 12.34 -2.87
N SER A 96 2.89 11.97 -2.28
CA SER A 96 4.20 12.14 -2.93
C SER A 96 4.25 11.32 -4.23
N ALA A 97 5.15 11.69 -5.15
CA ALA A 97 5.37 10.89 -6.35
C ALA A 97 5.85 9.48 -6.01
N GLU A 98 6.64 9.35 -4.94
CA GLU A 98 7.17 8.08 -4.43
C GLU A 98 6.04 7.15 -3.97
N ASP A 99 5.12 7.62 -3.12
CA ASP A 99 4.00 6.80 -2.62
C ASP A 99 3.07 6.35 -3.75
N ARG A 100 2.80 7.25 -4.71
CA ARG A 100 2.00 6.90 -5.90
C ARG A 100 2.69 5.82 -6.72
N ASN A 101 3.99 5.97 -6.98
CA ASN A 101 4.77 5.01 -7.74
C ASN A 101 4.82 3.66 -7.05
N GLU A 102 4.96 3.62 -5.71
CA GLU A 102 4.92 2.39 -4.93
C GLU A 102 3.59 1.66 -5.11
N VAL A 103 2.46 2.37 -4.98
CA VAL A 103 1.13 1.77 -5.10
C VAL A 103 0.83 1.34 -6.53
N VAL A 104 1.24 2.11 -7.54
CA VAL A 104 1.09 1.69 -8.95
C VAL A 104 1.90 0.43 -9.23
N ARG A 105 3.17 0.40 -8.83
CA ARG A 105 4.02 -0.80 -8.99
C ARG A 105 3.43 -2.01 -8.27
N LEU A 106 2.92 -1.80 -7.04
CA LEU A 106 2.20 -2.84 -6.30
C LEU A 106 1.00 -3.38 -7.08
N LEU A 107 0.14 -2.50 -7.61
CA LEU A 107 -1.01 -2.94 -8.40
C LEU A 107 -0.58 -3.68 -9.68
N LEU A 108 0.51 -3.24 -10.33
CA LEU A 108 1.03 -3.89 -11.54
C LEU A 108 1.59 -5.28 -11.32
N ILE A 109 2.38 -5.49 -10.25
CA ILE A 109 2.89 -6.84 -9.93
C ILE A 109 1.76 -7.80 -9.55
N TRP A 110 0.64 -7.30 -9.01
CA TRP A 110 -0.58 -8.08 -8.74
C TRP A 110 -1.51 -8.24 -9.94
N GLY A 111 -1.12 -7.73 -11.11
CA GLY A 111 -1.84 -7.99 -12.34
C GLY A 111 -2.96 -7.02 -12.65
N ALA A 112 -2.98 -5.82 -12.07
CA ALA A 112 -3.93 -4.79 -12.43
C ALA A 112 -3.96 -4.60 -13.95
N SER A 113 -5.14 -4.62 -14.55
CA SER A 113 -5.30 -4.39 -15.98
C SER A 113 -5.02 -2.92 -16.30
N PHE A 114 -4.27 -2.67 -17.38
CA PHE A 114 -3.97 -1.31 -17.86
C PHE A 114 -5.19 -0.61 -18.47
N PHE A 115 -6.29 -1.33 -18.68
CA PHE A 115 -7.31 -0.96 -19.64
C PHE A 115 -8.70 -0.95 -19.00
N SER A 116 -9.36 0.21 -19.05
CA SER A 116 -10.81 0.28 -18.95
C SER A 116 -11.40 0.26 -20.36
N ASN A 117 -12.63 -0.24 -20.49
CA ASN A 117 -13.49 0.03 -21.64
C ASN A 117 -14.08 1.46 -21.60
N SER A 118 -13.52 2.35 -20.78
CA SER A 118 -13.94 3.76 -20.70
C SER A 118 -13.01 4.64 -21.54
N ASP A 119 -13.36 5.91 -21.71
CA ASP A 119 -12.72 6.89 -22.60
C ASP A 119 -11.21 7.17 -22.37
N SER A 120 -10.56 6.46 -21.44
CA SER A 120 -9.13 6.63 -21.11
C SER A 120 -8.32 5.44 -21.64
N SER A 121 -7.74 5.59 -22.83
CA SER A 121 -6.78 4.61 -23.37
C SER A 121 -5.45 4.66 -22.59
N ARG A 122 -4.62 3.63 -22.75
CA ARG A 122 -3.25 3.59 -22.21
C ARG A 122 -2.43 4.82 -22.58
N GLU A 123 -2.56 5.28 -23.81
CA GLU A 123 -1.91 6.49 -24.32
C GLU A 123 -2.36 7.74 -23.53
N SER A 124 -3.62 7.80 -23.09
CA SER A 124 -4.12 8.88 -22.23
C SER A 124 -3.41 8.90 -20.87
N PHE A 125 -3.22 7.73 -20.25
CA PHE A 125 -2.48 7.62 -18.99
C PHE A 125 -1.00 7.95 -19.14
N VAL A 126 -0.35 7.48 -20.22
CA VAL A 126 1.04 7.83 -20.54
C VAL A 126 1.19 9.35 -20.73
N CYS A 127 0.31 9.97 -21.52
CA CYS A 127 0.32 11.42 -21.73
C CYS A 127 0.12 12.21 -20.43
N ARG A 128 -0.81 11.77 -19.57
CA ARG A 128 -1.01 12.39 -18.25
C ARG A 128 0.23 12.25 -17.36
N ALA A 129 0.80 11.05 -17.26
CA ALA A 129 2.02 10.83 -16.48
C ALA A 129 3.16 11.71 -16.96
N ARG A 130 3.34 11.88 -18.28
CA ARG A 130 4.32 12.82 -18.87
C ARG A 130 4.05 14.27 -18.51
N ASN A 131 2.79 14.73 -18.58
CA ASN A 131 2.40 16.09 -18.23
C ASN A 131 2.62 16.41 -16.74
N ASP A 132 2.49 15.40 -15.89
CA ASP A 132 2.74 15.51 -14.45
C ASP A 132 4.23 15.25 -14.08
N CYS A 133 5.12 15.20 -15.08
CA CYS A 133 6.56 14.92 -14.94
C CYS A 133 6.89 13.56 -14.30
N GLN A 134 5.97 12.59 -14.38
CA GLN A 134 6.14 11.22 -13.88
C GLN A 134 6.70 10.33 -15.00
N HIS A 135 7.92 10.62 -15.44
CA HIS A 135 8.54 9.95 -16.59
C HIS A 135 8.70 8.44 -16.38
N GLU A 136 9.20 8.02 -15.22
CA GLU A 136 9.34 6.59 -14.90
C GLU A 136 8.00 5.85 -15.00
N LEU A 137 6.93 6.46 -14.49
CA LEU A 137 5.59 5.88 -14.60
C LEU A 137 5.14 5.84 -16.06
N ALA A 138 5.34 6.92 -16.82
CA ALA A 138 4.98 6.96 -18.23
C ALA A 138 5.66 5.84 -19.04
N ASP A 139 6.95 5.61 -18.80
CA ASP A 139 7.73 4.58 -19.48
C ASP A 139 7.26 3.17 -19.09
N LEU A 140 6.90 2.95 -17.81
CA LEU A 140 6.29 1.69 -17.37
C LEU A 140 4.95 1.42 -18.08
N LEU A 141 4.11 2.44 -18.22
CA LEU A 141 2.79 2.32 -18.87
C LEU A 141 2.89 2.21 -20.39
N GLU A 142 4.01 2.62 -21.00
CA GLU A 142 4.26 2.55 -22.44
C GLU A 142 4.50 1.11 -22.93
N SER A 143 4.76 0.18 -22.02
CA SER A 143 4.95 -1.24 -22.30
C SER A 143 3.84 -2.11 -21.69
N GLU A 144 3.60 -3.28 -22.29
CA GLU A 144 2.72 -4.32 -21.73
C GLU A 144 3.25 -4.92 -20.42
N LEU A 145 4.57 -5.09 -20.29
CA LEU A 145 5.20 -5.79 -19.16
C LEU A 145 5.78 -4.83 -18.11
N GLY A 146 5.89 -3.53 -18.40
CA GLY A 146 6.43 -2.54 -17.47
C GLY A 146 5.74 -2.60 -16.09
N GLY A 147 6.55 -2.77 -15.04
CA GLY A 147 6.12 -2.82 -13.65
C GLY A 147 5.45 -4.13 -13.25
N ARG A 148 5.27 -5.08 -14.18
CA ARG A 148 4.61 -6.36 -13.91
C ARG A 148 5.60 -7.41 -13.47
N ARG A 149 5.06 -8.40 -12.77
CA ARG A 149 5.76 -9.64 -12.48
C ARG A 149 5.67 -10.59 -13.68
N CYS A 150 6.81 -11.18 -14.01
CA CYS A 150 6.97 -12.10 -15.13
C CYS A 150 7.69 -13.37 -14.71
N GLU A 151 7.59 -14.38 -15.55
CA GLU A 151 8.41 -15.57 -15.56
C GLU A 151 9.37 -15.50 -16.76
N ILE A 152 10.63 -15.85 -16.53
CA ILE A 152 11.64 -15.90 -17.58
C ILE A 152 11.45 -17.18 -18.39
N VAL A 153 11.40 -17.03 -19.71
CA VAL A 153 11.20 -18.11 -20.67
C VAL A 153 12.20 -18.02 -21.82
N ASN A 154 12.56 -19.16 -22.41
CA ASN A 154 13.40 -19.22 -23.63
C ASN A 154 14.76 -18.50 -23.55
N LEU A 155 15.32 -18.28 -22.35
CA LEU A 155 16.59 -17.58 -22.18
C LEU A 155 17.77 -18.51 -22.45
N SER A 156 18.20 -18.56 -23.71
CA SER A 156 19.27 -19.47 -24.17
C SER A 156 20.64 -19.24 -23.52
N PRO A 157 21.10 -17.99 -23.27
CA PRO A 157 22.42 -17.76 -22.67
C PRO A 157 22.53 -18.23 -21.21
N ARG A 158 21.40 -18.29 -20.49
CA ARG A 158 21.30 -18.63 -19.07
C ARG A 158 20.06 -19.51 -18.81
N PRO A 159 20.09 -20.77 -19.29
CA PRO A 159 18.92 -21.64 -19.23
C PRO A 159 18.47 -21.96 -17.80
N GLU A 160 19.36 -21.85 -16.81
CA GLU A 160 19.08 -22.02 -15.39
C GLU A 160 18.11 -20.98 -14.81
N LEU A 161 17.93 -19.85 -15.50
CA LEU A 161 16.96 -18.81 -15.12
C LEU A 161 15.56 -19.07 -15.66
N ASN A 162 15.38 -20.00 -16.60
CA ASN A 162 14.05 -20.30 -17.13
C ASN A 162 13.14 -20.85 -16.02
N GLY A 163 11.92 -20.34 -15.94
CA GLY A 163 10.95 -20.63 -14.88
C GLY A 163 11.11 -19.79 -13.62
N LYS A 164 12.19 -18.99 -13.48
CA LYS A 164 12.35 -18.03 -12.38
C LYS A 164 11.49 -16.80 -12.60
N THR A 165 11.06 -16.19 -11.51
CA THR A 165 10.22 -14.99 -11.53
C THR A 165 11.04 -13.71 -11.35
N CYS A 166 10.59 -12.66 -12.01
CA CYS A 166 11.21 -11.34 -11.99
C CYS A 166 10.15 -10.24 -12.05
N VAL A 167 10.53 -9.02 -11.67
CA VAL A 167 9.71 -7.82 -11.85
C VAL A 167 10.37 -6.95 -12.91
N ALA A 168 9.59 -6.47 -13.88
CA ALA A 168 10.07 -5.55 -14.92
C ALA A 168 10.13 -4.12 -14.38
N ASP A 169 11.20 -3.77 -13.67
CA ASP A 169 11.32 -2.50 -12.94
C ASP A 169 11.36 -1.27 -13.84
N GLU A 170 11.90 -1.42 -15.05
CA GLU A 170 12.09 -0.36 -16.03
C GLU A 170 11.88 -0.92 -17.44
N TYR A 171 11.18 -0.17 -18.29
CA TYR A 171 11.14 -0.40 -19.72
C TYR A 171 12.11 0.56 -20.40
N LEU A 172 12.88 0.06 -21.36
CA LEU A 172 13.89 0.81 -22.11
C LEU A 172 13.39 1.00 -23.57
N PRO A 173 12.70 2.11 -23.90
CA PRO A 173 12.06 2.27 -25.20
C PRO A 173 13.05 2.26 -26.38
N GLY A 174 14.29 2.72 -26.15
CA GLY A 174 15.32 2.81 -27.19
C GLY A 174 15.81 1.45 -27.71
N SER A 175 15.78 0.40 -26.87
CA SER A 175 16.15 -0.97 -27.26
C SER A 175 14.98 -1.95 -27.24
N ASN A 176 13.80 -1.52 -26.81
CA ASN A 176 12.65 -2.38 -26.55
C ASN A 176 12.98 -3.54 -25.60
N GLN A 177 13.69 -3.23 -24.51
CA GLN A 177 14.12 -4.20 -23.50
C GLN A 177 13.63 -3.82 -22.11
N TYR A 178 13.71 -4.75 -21.17
CA TYR A 178 13.35 -4.52 -19.77
C TYR A 178 14.55 -4.67 -18.88
N ARG A 179 14.74 -3.72 -17.97
CA ARG A 179 15.50 -4.00 -16.75
C ARG A 179 14.58 -4.74 -15.81
N VAL A 180 14.98 -5.95 -15.43
CA VAL A 180 14.21 -6.78 -14.51
C VAL A 180 15.02 -7.10 -13.27
N THR A 181 14.37 -7.21 -12.12
CA THR A 181 14.98 -7.75 -10.88
C THR A 181 14.44 -9.13 -10.61
N LEU A 182 15.34 -10.10 -10.43
CA LEU A 182 14.99 -11.47 -10.05
C LEU A 182 14.42 -11.52 -8.63
N GLU A 183 13.38 -12.31 -8.42
CA GLU A 183 12.78 -12.55 -7.11
C GLU A 183 13.51 -13.69 -6.39
N THR A 184 14.81 -13.48 -6.23
CA THR A 184 15.72 -14.36 -5.53
C THR A 184 16.41 -13.58 -4.42
N LYS A 185 17.05 -14.30 -3.49
CA LYS A 185 17.85 -13.69 -2.42
C LYS A 185 18.85 -12.63 -2.89
N SER A 186 19.50 -12.83 -4.04
CA SER A 186 20.50 -11.90 -4.57
C SER A 186 19.89 -10.65 -5.21
N LYS A 187 18.60 -10.66 -5.54
CA LYS A 187 17.91 -9.60 -6.29
C LYS A 187 18.72 -9.15 -7.52
N GLU A 188 19.26 -10.13 -8.24
CA GLU A 188 20.06 -9.88 -9.45
C GLU A 188 19.23 -9.11 -10.49
N ALA A 189 19.80 -8.04 -11.04
CA ALA A 189 19.18 -7.26 -12.11
C ALA A 189 19.70 -7.73 -13.48
N LEU A 190 18.80 -7.90 -14.43
CA LEU A 190 19.08 -8.37 -15.79
C LEU A 190 18.45 -7.44 -16.82
N ILE A 191 18.95 -7.49 -18.04
CA ILE A 191 18.29 -6.90 -19.21
C ILE A 191 17.72 -8.06 -20.03
N LEU A 192 16.41 -8.05 -20.26
CA LEU A 192 15.71 -9.10 -21.00
C LEU A 192 14.92 -8.51 -22.16
N ASP A 193 14.88 -9.27 -23.26
CA ASP A 193 13.99 -9.00 -24.37
C ASP A 193 12.55 -9.42 -24.03
N PRO A 194 11.52 -8.77 -24.60
CA PRO A 194 10.12 -9.10 -24.36
C PRO A 194 9.79 -10.58 -24.62
N GLU A 195 10.44 -11.19 -25.61
CA GLU A 195 10.27 -12.61 -25.97
C GLU A 195 10.78 -13.59 -24.91
N ASN A 196 11.64 -13.12 -23.99
CA ASN A 196 12.12 -13.92 -22.87
C ASN A 196 11.28 -13.78 -21.61
N MET A 197 10.14 -13.09 -21.69
CA MET A 197 9.31 -12.77 -20.53
C MET A 197 7.86 -13.14 -20.79
N ARG A 198 7.27 -13.84 -19.82
CA ARG A 198 5.84 -14.14 -19.81
C ARG A 198 5.20 -13.59 -18.56
N ARG A 199 4.12 -12.82 -18.69
CA ARG A 199 3.38 -12.27 -17.55
C ARG A 199 2.98 -13.37 -16.55
N ARG A 200 3.28 -13.13 -15.27
CA ARG A 200 2.95 -14.02 -14.14
C ARG A 200 2.70 -13.20 -12.88
N ASP A 201 1.46 -12.77 -12.71
CA ASP A 201 1.05 -11.87 -11.64
C ASP A 201 1.13 -12.51 -10.23
N ARG A 202 1.17 -11.66 -9.21
CA ARG A 202 1.03 -12.08 -7.80
C ARG A 202 -0.38 -12.59 -7.51
N THR A 203 -0.47 -13.46 -6.52
CA THR A 203 -1.73 -14.00 -6.02
C THR A 203 -1.69 -14.02 -4.49
N PRO A 204 -2.84 -14.18 -3.78
CA PRO A 204 -2.82 -14.39 -2.34
C PRO A 204 -1.88 -15.51 -1.88
N GLN A 205 -1.74 -16.56 -2.69
CA GLN A 205 -0.88 -17.71 -2.41
C GLN A 205 0.59 -17.49 -2.78
N ASP A 206 0.87 -16.57 -3.70
CA ASP A 206 2.21 -16.21 -4.20
C ASP A 206 2.31 -14.67 -4.22
N CYS A 207 2.32 -14.06 -3.05
CA CYS A 207 2.24 -12.61 -2.86
C CYS A 207 3.62 -11.92 -2.82
N GLY A 208 4.71 -12.69 -2.73
CA GLY A 208 6.10 -12.20 -2.72
C GLY A 208 6.57 -11.62 -1.40
N CYS A 209 5.66 -10.98 -0.68
CA CYS A 209 5.79 -10.65 0.72
C CYS A 209 4.43 -10.82 1.40
N TYR A 210 4.45 -11.29 2.64
CA TYR A 210 3.24 -11.47 3.43
C TYR A 210 3.18 -10.37 4.50
N ILE A 211 2.05 -9.69 4.64
CA ILE A 211 1.89 -8.64 5.66
C ILE A 211 0.86 -9.15 6.66
N GLU A 212 1.26 -9.15 7.92
CA GLU A 212 0.37 -9.42 9.05
C GLU A 212 0.09 -8.12 9.79
N PHE A 213 -1.10 -8.02 10.37
CA PHE A 213 -1.41 -6.94 11.31
C PHE A 213 -1.68 -7.54 12.69
N ARG A 214 -0.75 -7.31 13.62
CA ARG A 214 -0.79 -7.85 14.98
C ARG A 214 -0.47 -6.74 15.98
N ASN A 215 -1.19 -6.71 17.10
CA ASN A 215 -0.95 -5.76 18.19
C ASN A 215 -0.89 -4.28 17.77
N GLY A 216 -1.63 -3.90 16.73
CA GLY A 216 -1.65 -2.53 16.22
C GLY A 216 -0.50 -2.17 15.28
N ARG A 217 0.36 -3.12 14.91
CA ARG A 217 1.50 -2.92 14.00
C ARG A 217 1.42 -3.86 12.79
N THR A 218 2.00 -3.43 11.68
CA THR A 218 2.21 -4.26 10.50
C THR A 218 3.54 -5.01 10.62
N ILE A 219 3.51 -6.32 10.36
CA ILE A 219 4.68 -7.19 10.32
C ILE A 219 4.85 -7.63 8.87
N ARG A 220 6.00 -7.36 8.27
CA ARG A 220 6.29 -7.73 6.88
C ARG A 220 7.22 -8.94 6.84
N HIS A 221 6.75 -10.02 6.26
CA HIS A 221 7.50 -11.23 5.97
C HIS A 221 8.00 -11.15 4.52
N ASN A 222 9.32 -11.07 4.36
CA ASN A 222 9.98 -11.13 3.06
C ASN A 222 10.53 -12.54 2.85
N PHE A 223 10.55 -12.98 1.60
CA PHE A 223 10.98 -14.33 1.23
C PHE A 223 12.15 -14.27 0.25
N ASP A 224 13.05 -15.26 0.35
CA ASP A 224 14.19 -15.39 -0.56
C ASP A 224 13.76 -15.96 -1.92
N SER A 225 12.58 -16.58 -2.01
CA SER A 225 12.00 -17.14 -3.24
C SER A 225 10.46 -17.15 -3.22
N SER A 226 9.85 -17.36 -4.39
CA SER A 226 8.39 -17.51 -4.50
C SER A 226 7.90 -18.82 -3.87
N GLU A 227 8.72 -19.87 -3.90
CA GLU A 227 8.44 -21.15 -3.25
C GLU A 227 8.37 -21.02 -1.73
N ASP A 228 9.27 -20.25 -1.12
CA ASP A 228 9.26 -19.98 0.33
C ASP A 228 8.00 -19.20 0.73
N CYS A 229 7.60 -18.21 -0.07
CA CYS A 229 6.36 -17.47 0.13
C CYS A 229 5.13 -18.40 0.09
N GLN A 230 5.05 -19.25 -0.93
CA GLN A 230 3.95 -20.20 -1.09
C GLN A 230 3.90 -21.21 0.06
N ALA A 231 5.06 -21.70 0.52
CA ALA A 231 5.15 -22.61 1.65
C ALA A 231 4.65 -21.96 2.95
N PHE A 232 5.07 -20.71 3.20
CA PHE A 232 4.62 -19.93 4.35
C PHE A 232 3.11 -19.69 4.35
N VAL A 233 2.55 -19.19 3.24
CA VAL A 233 1.09 -18.94 3.12
C VAL A 233 0.31 -20.25 3.22
N SER A 234 0.81 -21.34 2.64
CA SER A 234 0.17 -22.66 2.74
C SER A 234 0.11 -23.16 4.18
N ALA A 235 1.18 -22.98 4.95
CA ALA A 235 1.24 -23.37 6.35
C ALA A 235 0.32 -22.48 7.22
N LEU A 236 0.18 -21.19 6.90
CA LEU A 236 -0.80 -20.30 7.54
C LEU A 236 -2.24 -20.77 7.31
N ASN A 237 -2.57 -21.11 6.05
CA ASN A 237 -3.90 -21.59 5.67
C ASN A 237 -4.26 -22.94 6.35
N ARG A 238 -3.26 -23.78 6.65
CA ARG A 238 -3.45 -25.02 7.43
C ARG A 238 -3.51 -24.79 8.95
N GLY A 239 -3.26 -23.57 9.42
CA GLY A 239 -3.17 -23.25 10.85
C GLY A 239 -1.88 -23.72 11.52
N GLU A 240 -0.88 -24.15 10.73
CA GLU A 240 0.40 -24.69 11.19
C GLU A 240 1.44 -23.59 11.43
N ALA A 241 1.45 -22.55 10.59
CA ALA A 241 2.41 -21.45 10.68
C ALA A 241 1.81 -20.27 11.44
N ARG A 242 1.60 -20.40 12.74
CA ARG A 242 1.87 -19.23 13.59
C ARG A 242 3.32 -19.37 14.01
N PRO A 243 4.29 -18.64 13.41
CA PRO A 243 5.61 -18.60 14.00
C PRO A 243 5.42 -18.19 15.45
N ALA A 244 5.93 -19.02 16.36
CA ALA A 244 5.91 -18.79 17.79
C ALA A 244 6.83 -17.62 18.15
N VAL A 245 6.53 -16.42 17.66
CA VAL A 245 6.65 -15.26 18.53
C VAL A 245 5.44 -15.39 19.44
N THR A 246 5.62 -16.14 20.53
CA THR A 246 4.61 -16.19 21.59
C THR A 246 4.31 -14.75 21.97
N GLU A 247 3.06 -14.45 22.34
CA GLU A 247 2.73 -13.12 22.88
C GLU A 247 3.71 -12.73 23.99
N GLU A 248 4.25 -13.71 24.73
CA GLU A 248 5.32 -13.52 25.71
C GLU A 248 6.69 -13.11 25.12
N ALA A 249 7.11 -13.65 23.98
CA ALA A 249 8.38 -13.25 23.36
C ALA A 249 8.29 -11.81 22.81
N GLU A 250 7.14 -11.44 22.27
CA GLU A 250 6.85 -10.08 21.80
C GLU A 250 6.71 -9.11 22.98
N ALA A 251 5.95 -9.48 24.02
CA ALA A 251 5.82 -8.69 25.24
C ALA A 251 7.16 -8.49 25.95
N ARG A 252 8.03 -9.50 25.97
CA ARG A 252 9.41 -9.35 26.49
C ARG A 252 10.24 -8.38 25.65
N ALA A 253 10.10 -8.39 24.33
CA ALA A 253 10.80 -7.45 23.47
C ALA A 253 10.28 -6.02 23.64
N GLU A 254 8.97 -5.82 23.77
CA GLU A 254 8.38 -4.51 24.06
C GLU A 254 8.74 -4.00 25.44
N GLN A 255 8.73 -4.87 26.45
CA GLN A 255 9.16 -4.53 27.80
C GLN A 255 10.65 -4.14 27.81
N ALA A 256 11.52 -4.90 27.13
CA ALA A 256 12.93 -4.55 27.01
C ALA A 256 13.16 -3.23 26.26
N ALA A 257 12.36 -2.94 25.23
CA ALA A 257 12.41 -1.66 24.53
C ALA A 257 11.94 -0.49 25.42
N ALA A 258 10.89 -0.69 26.22
CA ALA A 258 10.40 0.29 27.18
C ALA A 258 11.42 0.54 28.31
N GLU A 259 12.05 -0.50 28.83
CA GLU A 259 13.12 -0.40 29.83
C GLU A 259 14.34 0.37 29.28
N LEU A 260 14.73 0.13 28.01
CA LEU A 260 15.79 0.90 27.36
C LEU A 260 15.42 2.38 27.18
N LEU A 261 14.17 2.69 26.82
CA LEU A 261 13.70 4.08 26.73
C LEU A 261 13.71 4.79 28.09
N ALA A 262 13.37 4.06 29.15
CA ALA A 262 13.43 4.52 30.53
C ALA A 262 14.87 4.78 31.00
N GLU A 263 15.81 3.87 30.70
CA GLU A 263 17.24 4.05 31.00
C GLU A 263 17.86 5.23 30.25
N LEU A 264 17.43 5.47 29.01
CA LEU A 264 17.85 6.62 28.22
C LEU A 264 17.17 7.95 28.64
N GLY A 265 16.26 7.91 29.62
CA GLY A 265 15.56 9.09 30.13
C GLY A 265 14.59 9.71 29.13
N LEU A 266 14.11 8.94 28.14
CA LEU A 266 13.22 9.39 27.07
C LEU A 266 11.73 9.24 27.42
N ASP A 267 11.40 8.85 28.65
CA ASP A 267 10.03 8.68 29.18
C ASP A 267 9.30 10.01 29.49
N GLY A 268 9.54 11.04 28.68
CA GLY A 268 8.80 12.30 28.75
C GLY A 268 7.57 12.29 27.84
N PRO A 269 6.44 12.91 28.22
CA PRO A 269 5.32 13.10 27.30
C PRO A 269 5.79 13.88 26.06
N PRO A 270 5.14 13.76 24.89
CA PRO A 270 5.56 14.47 23.70
C PRO A 270 5.54 15.97 23.99
N SER A 271 6.74 16.57 24.06
CA SER A 271 6.92 17.99 24.27
C SER A 271 6.24 18.73 23.12
N GLY A 272 5.07 19.29 23.42
CA GLY A 272 4.34 20.14 22.51
C GLY A 272 5.03 21.48 22.26
N VAL A 273 4.54 22.13 21.21
CA VAL A 273 4.46 23.59 21.08
C VAL A 273 5.80 24.32 21.01
N ARG A 274 6.14 24.74 19.79
CA ARG A 274 7.09 25.81 19.50
C ARG A 274 6.70 27.06 20.30
N THR A 275 7.46 27.39 21.33
CA THR A 275 7.49 28.74 21.89
C THR A 275 8.30 29.62 20.94
N GLY A 276 7.60 30.52 20.25
CA GLY A 276 8.22 31.64 19.55
C GLY A 276 8.76 32.64 20.57
N ASP A 277 10.00 33.07 20.34
CA ASP A 277 10.62 34.22 21.00
C ASP A 277 9.80 35.49 20.72
N GLU A 278 9.18 36.07 21.74
CA GLU A 278 8.80 37.49 21.74
C GLU A 278 9.53 38.22 22.87
N GLN A 279 10.22 39.27 22.47
CA GLN A 279 11.07 40.12 23.30
C GLN A 279 10.31 40.78 24.45
N ALA A 280 10.94 40.76 25.62
CA ALA A 280 10.49 41.39 26.85
C ALA A 280 10.48 42.93 26.78
N GLY A 281 9.29 43.54 26.76
CA GLY A 281 9.05 44.93 27.14
C GLY A 281 8.41 45.03 28.53
N LYS A 282 9.17 45.48 29.53
CA LYS A 282 8.70 45.68 30.93
C LYS A 282 7.57 46.74 31.02
N PRO A 283 6.50 46.51 31.81
CA PRO A 283 5.67 47.61 32.32
C PRO A 283 5.95 47.92 33.80
N LYS A 284 5.99 49.23 34.08
CA LYS A 284 6.24 49.86 35.38
C LYS A 284 5.12 49.63 36.40
N LYS A 285 5.52 49.40 37.66
CA LYS A 285 4.69 49.45 38.88
C LYS A 285 3.86 50.75 38.95
N LYS A 286 2.55 50.64 39.22
CA LYS A 286 1.73 51.73 39.81
C LYS A 286 1.06 51.25 41.10
N LYS A 287 1.24 52.08 42.14
CA LYS A 287 0.77 51.92 43.52
C LYS A 287 -0.76 51.94 43.61
N GLY A 288 -1.31 51.11 44.50
CA GLY A 288 -2.71 51.13 44.89
C GLY A 288 -3.07 52.33 45.79
N GLY A 289 -4.34 52.74 45.73
CA GLY A 289 -4.92 53.81 46.55
C GLY A 289 -6.45 53.74 46.65
N LYS A 290 -6.93 53.12 47.74
CA LYS A 290 -8.16 53.33 48.55
C LYS A 290 -9.53 53.75 47.93
N LYS A 291 -10.49 52.83 48.13
CA LYS A 291 -11.88 52.96 48.66
C LYS A 291 -12.60 54.34 48.72
N LYS A 292 -13.84 54.38 48.18
CA LYS A 292 -15.13 54.75 48.84
C LYS A 292 -16.27 54.62 47.80
N LYS A 293 -17.27 53.74 47.94
CA LYS A 293 -18.53 53.76 48.72
C LYS A 293 -19.63 54.72 48.21
N LYS A 294 -20.71 54.10 47.69
CA LYS A 294 -22.17 54.37 47.85
C LYS A 294 -22.91 55.47 47.05
N LYS A 295 -24.08 55.00 46.56
CA LYS A 295 -25.40 55.66 46.32
C LYS A 295 -25.43 56.66 45.15
N LYS A 296 -26.48 56.74 44.33
CA LYS A 296 -27.89 56.35 44.47
C LYS A 296 -28.44 56.05 43.08
#